data_AF-A0A139PYE0-F1
#
_entry.id   AF-A0A139PYE0-F1
#
_cell.length_a   1.000
_cell.length_b   1.000
_cell.length_c   1.000
_cell.angle_alpha   90.00
_cell.angle_beta   90.00
_cell.angle_gamma   90.00
#
_symmetry.space_group_name_H-M   'P 1'
#
loop_
_entity.id
_entity.type
_entity.pdbx_description
1 polymer ?
#
loop_
_entity_poly.entity_id
_entity_poly.type
_entity_poly.pdbx_seq_one_letter_code
_entity_poly.pdbx_strand_id
1 'polypeptide(L)' 'MATGQGVRTLNGDLVAPSVKAGDRVLVEAHAGLDVKDGDEKYIIVGEANILAIIEE' A
#
# COMPACT_ATOMS: atom_id res chain seq x y z
N MET A 1 7.62 0.46 -7.70
CA MET A 1 6.51 0.14 -6.75
C MET A 1 7.11 -0.28 -5.43
N ALA A 2 6.57 0.22 -4.31
CA ALA A 2 7.13 0.01 -2.98
C ALA A 2 6.04 -0.37 -1.99
N THR A 3 6.41 -1.05 -0.91
CA THR A 3 5.54 -1.35 0.22
C THR A 3 6.17 -0.83 1.50
N GLY A 4 5.34 -0.38 2.44
CA GLY A 4 5.81 0.02 3.76
C GLY A 4 6.32 -1.17 4.58
N GLN A 5 7.00 -0.89 5.70
CA GLN A 5 7.46 -1.95 6.61
C GLN A 5 6.32 -2.65 7.36
N GLY A 6 5.11 -2.08 7.30
CA GLY A 6 3.93 -2.59 7.99
C GLY A 6 3.56 -1.77 9.24
N VAL A 7 2.46 -2.17 9.89
CA VAL A 7 1.90 -1.47 11.05
C VAL A 7 2.57 -1.95 12.32
N ARG A 8 2.73 -1.06 13.30
CA ARG A 8 3.16 -1.45 14.65
C ARG A 8 1.95 -1.69 15.55
N THR A 9 1.99 -2.77 16.31
CA THR A 9 0.99 -3.02 17.36
C THR A 9 1.16 -2.04 18.52
N LEU A 10 0.18 -1.99 19.43
CA LEU A 10 0.27 -1.22 20.68
C LEU A 10 1.48 -1.62 21.55
N ASN A 11 1.93 -2.87 21.42
CA ASN A 11 3.08 -3.40 22.16
C ASN A 11 4.42 -3.14 21.45
N GLY A 12 4.40 -2.54 20.25
CA GLY A 12 5.58 -2.18 19.47
C GLY A 12 6.02 -3.20 18.43
N ASP A 13 5.37 -4.38 18.39
CA ASP A 13 5.67 -5.43 17.42
C ASP A 13 5.35 -4.97 15.99
N LEU A 14 6.18 -5.38 15.03
CA LEU A 14 5.98 -5.07 13.61
C LEU A 14 5.12 -6.15 12.97
N VAL A 15 4.01 -5.73 12.36
CA VAL A 15 3.13 -6.57 11.54
C VAL A 15 3.42 -6.27 10.08
N ALA A 16 3.96 -7.26 9.37
CA ALA A 16 4.25 -7.11 7.94
C ALA A 16 2.96 -6.85 7.14
N PRO A 17 3.02 -6.05 6.05
CA PRO A 17 1.87 -5.85 5.18
C PRO A 17 1.45 -7.14 4.49
N SER A 18 0.18 -7.24 4.18
CA SER A 18 -0.41 -8.35 3.43
C SER A 18 -0.08 -8.31 1.92
N VAL A 19 0.54 -7.22 1.46
CA VAL A 19 0.93 -6.97 0.06
C VAL A 19 2.44 -6.88 -0.07
N LYS A 20 2.97 -7.31 -1.22
CA LYS A 20 4.39 -7.16 -1.58
C LYS A 20 4.57 -6.27 -2.81
N ALA A 21 5.77 -5.73 -2.96
CA ALA A 21 6.12 -4.95 -4.14
C ALA A 21 5.95 -5.81 -5.40
N GLY A 22 5.18 -5.31 -6.38
CA GLY A 22 4.85 -6.05 -7.60
C GLY A 22 3.41 -6.54 -7.67
N ASP A 23 2.71 -6.64 -6.54
CA ASP A 23 1.32 -7.07 -6.53
C ASP A 23 0.42 -6.09 -7.28
N ARG A 24 -0.54 -6.64 -8.03
CA ARG A 24 -1.65 -5.87 -8.60
C ARG A 24 -2.80 -5.90 -7.61
N VAL A 25 -3.28 -4.73 -7.23
CA VAL A 25 -4.31 -4.60 -6.20
C VAL A 25 -5.47 -3.77 -6.69
N LEU A 26 -6.67 -4.10 -6.19
CA LEU A 26 -7.85 -3.26 -6.31
C LEU A 26 -7.93 -2.36 -5.08
N VAL A 27 -8.13 -1.06 -5.29
CA VAL A 27 -8.25 -0.07 -4.23
C VAL A 27 -9.61 0.62 -4.30
N GLU A 28 -10.10 1.10 -3.17
CA GLU A 28 -11.33 1.91 -3.15
C GLU A 28 -11.21 3.15 -4.04
N ALA A 29 -12.33 3.60 -4.60
CA ALA A 29 -12.35 4.82 -5.39
C ALA A 29 -11.90 6.02 -4.55
N HIS A 30 -11.01 6.84 -5.12
CA HIS A 30 -10.43 8.02 -4.44
C HIS A 30 -9.56 7.70 -3.20
N ALA A 31 -9.13 6.45 -3.03
CA ALA A 31 -8.20 6.09 -1.98
C ALA A 31 -6.78 6.63 -2.26
N GLY A 32 -6.16 7.20 -1.23
CA GLY A 32 -4.75 7.53 -1.20
C GLY A 32 -4.42 9.01 -1.37
N LEU A 33 -3.13 9.30 -1.49
CA LEU A 33 -2.58 10.63 -1.66
C LEU A 33 -1.67 10.67 -2.89
N ASP A 34 -1.93 11.62 -3.78
CA ASP A 34 -1.05 11.89 -4.91
C ASP A 34 0.29 12.45 -4.43
N VAL A 35 1.38 11.81 -4.88
CA VAL A 35 2.76 12.23 -4.64
C VAL A 35 3.54 12.26 -5.94
N LYS A 36 4.51 13.16 -6.00
CA LYS A 36 5.47 13.22 -7.10
C LYS A 36 6.85 12.87 -6.57
N ASP A 37 7.55 12.03 -7.31
CA ASP A 37 8.95 11.75 -7.09
C ASP A 37 9.69 12.01 -8.41
N GLY A 38 10.37 13.16 -8.48
CA GLY A 38 10.89 13.71 -9.73
C GLY A 38 9.78 13.96 -10.76
N ASP A 39 9.90 13.32 -11.92
CA ASP A 39 8.95 13.43 -13.04
C ASP A 39 7.82 12.39 -12.97
N GLU A 40 7.89 11.45 -12.02
CA GLU A 40 6.95 10.35 -11.89
C GLU A 40 5.85 10.70 -10.87
N LYS A 41 4.63 10.25 -11.17
CA LYS A 41 3.46 10.40 -10.30
C LYS A 41 3.12 9.07 -9.66
N TYR A 42 2.87 9.12 -8.37
CA TYR A 42 2.53 7.98 -7.53
C TYR A 42 1.31 8.28 -6.69
N ILE A 43 0.64 7.24 -6.22
CA ILE A 43 -0.41 7.33 -5.21
C ILE A 43 0.04 6.50 -4.03
N ILE A 44 0.11 7.11 -2.84
CA ILE A 44 0.30 6.39 -1.59
C ILE A 44 -1.07 5.91 -1.12
N VAL A 45 -1.24 4.60 -1.01
CA VAL A 45 -2.49 3.99 -0.53
C VAL A 45 -2.21 3.27 0.78
N GLY A 46 -3.07 3.50 1.79
CA GLY A 46 -3.02 2.74 3.03
C GLY A 46 -3.54 1.32 2.83
N GLU A 47 -2.94 0.34 3.52
CA GLU A 47 -3.30 -1.08 3.38
C GLU A 47 -4.80 -1.35 3.63
N ALA A 48 -5.42 -0.61 4.55
CA ALA A 48 -6.84 -0.74 4.86
C ALA A 48 -7.79 -0.39 3.69
N ASN A 49 -7.31 0.32 2.67
CA ASN A 49 -8.10 0.72 1.50
C ASN A 49 -7.91 -0.22 0.31
N ILE A 50 -7.12 -1.30 0.48
CA ILE A 50 -6.90 -2.33 -0.53
C ILE A 50 -8.03 -3.36 -0.38
N LEU A 51 -8.83 -3.51 -1.43
CA LEU A 51 -10.00 -4.40 -1.46
C LEU A 51 -9.63 -5.85 -1.79
N ALA A 52 -8.66 -6.04 -2.69
CA ALA A 52 -8.22 -7.36 -3.12
C ALA A 52 -6.82 -7.31 -3.77
N ILE A 53 -6.11 -8.43 -3.71
CA ILE A 53 -4.94 -8.72 -4.54
C ILE A 53 -5.42 -9.55 -5.73
N ILE A 54 -5.02 -9.17 -6.95
CA ILE A 54 -5.39 -9.85 -8.19
C ILE A 54 -4.32 -10.90 -8.50
N GLU A 55 -4.73 -12.15 -8.62
CA GLU A 55 -3.89 -13.28 -9.07
C GLU A 55 -4.27 -13.65 -10.51
N GLU A 56 -3.28 -14.07 -11.31
CA GLU A 56 -3.47 -14.56 -12.70
C GLU A 56 -3.90 -16.03 -12.74
#